data_AF-J9G1M5-F1
#
_entry.id   AF-J9G1M5-F1
#
_cell.length_a   1.000
_cell.length_b   1.000
_cell.length_c   1.000
_cell.angle_alpha   90.00
_cell.angle_beta   90.00
_cell.angle_gamma   90.00
#
_symmetry.space_group_name_H-M   'P 1'
#
loop_
_entity.id
_entity.type
_entity.pdbx_description
1 polymer ?
#
loop_
_entity_poly.entity_id
_entity_poly.type
_entity_poly.pdbx_seq_one_letter_code
_entity_poly.pdbx_strand_id
1 'polypeptide(L)'
;NEVYTIVSNKASHGKKGSVIAIVKGTKSNVVSAVLKKIPESEREKVTEITMDFSDLMFSIAKQCFSKATIVIDCFHIVQRLCEGLEEMRLRFKRLAATEAKKEAASFAQNEDRKAKQRAYYRKKHPRNKKEHRGRKRIRKQKYKPTLLANGETKVEMLTRSRNMLAQSGDKWGESKKERARILFEQYPQMKEAY
;
A
#
# COMPACT_ATOMS: atom_id res chain seq x y z
N ASN A 1 14.97 7.22 -17.83
CA ASN A 1 13.67 6.76 -18.37
C ASN A 1 13.31 7.60 -19.58
N GLU A 2 13.14 6.95 -20.73
CA GLU A 2 12.51 7.59 -21.89
C GLU A 2 10.99 7.57 -21.71
N VAL A 3 10.34 8.71 -21.95
CA VAL A 3 8.88 8.85 -21.84
C VAL A 3 8.34 9.22 -23.21
N TYR A 4 7.18 8.68 -23.57
CA TYR A 4 6.52 8.94 -24.85
C TYR A 4 5.06 9.32 -24.60
N THR A 5 4.56 10.24 -25.44
CA THR A 5 3.13 10.52 -25.54
C THR A 5 2.58 9.77 -26.73
N ILE A 6 1.57 8.93 -26.50
CA ILE A 6 0.92 8.14 -27.55
C ILE A 6 -0.50 8.68 -27.71
N VAL A 7 -0.88 9.01 -28.95
CA VAL A 7 -2.26 9.36 -29.30
C VAL A 7 -2.83 8.24 -30.13
N SER A 8 -3.99 7.73 -29.72
CA SER A 8 -4.65 6.62 -30.39
C SER A 8 -6.15 6.87 -30.56
N ASN A 9 -6.72 6.32 -31.63
CA ASN A 9 -8.15 6.32 -31.87
C ASN A 9 -8.81 5.16 -31.11
N LYS A 10 -9.58 5.50 -30.08
CA LYS A 10 -10.35 4.55 -29.26
C LYS A 10 -11.36 3.74 -30.08
N ALA A 11 -11.97 4.34 -31.11
CA ALA A 11 -12.96 3.67 -31.97
C ALA A 11 -12.37 2.50 -32.77
N SER A 12 -11.04 2.48 -32.97
CA SER A 12 -10.35 1.40 -33.67
C SER A 12 -10.11 0.15 -32.79
N HIS A 13 -10.49 0.19 -31.51
CA HIS A 13 -10.36 -0.93 -30.56
C HIS A 13 -8.95 -1.56 -30.49
N GLY A 14 -7.91 -0.74 -30.60
CA GLY A 14 -6.51 -1.20 -30.52
C GLY A 14 -6.03 -2.02 -31.73
N LYS A 15 -6.81 -2.09 -32.82
CA LYS A 15 -6.43 -2.77 -34.06
C LYS A 15 -5.34 -2.00 -34.82
N LYS A 16 -4.78 -2.62 -35.86
CA LYS A 16 -3.80 -1.97 -36.76
C LYS A 16 -4.37 -0.64 -37.28
N GLY A 17 -3.58 0.43 -37.17
CA GLY A 17 -3.99 1.80 -37.54
C GLY A 17 -4.64 2.61 -36.41
N SER A 18 -4.73 2.08 -35.18
CA SER A 18 -5.26 2.85 -34.05
C SER A 18 -4.32 3.96 -33.58
N VAL A 19 -3.00 3.75 -33.67
CA VAL A 19 -2.03 4.76 -33.21
C VAL A 19 -1.90 5.85 -34.26
N ILE A 20 -2.20 7.09 -33.85
CA ILE A 20 -2.16 8.28 -34.71
C ILE A 20 -0.79 8.94 -34.60
N ALA A 21 -0.24 9.04 -33.39
CA ALA A 21 1.05 9.68 -33.15
C ALA A 21 1.78 9.02 -31.98
N ILE A 22 3.11 8.96 -32.09
CA ILE A 22 4.03 8.63 -31.00
C ILE A 22 5.04 9.77 -30.95
N VAL A 23 5.04 10.51 -29.84
CA VAL A 23 5.92 11.66 -29.63
C VAL A 23 6.85 11.37 -28.47
N LYS A 24 8.16 11.60 -28.65
CA LYS A 24 9.12 11.48 -27.56
C LYS A 24 8.96 12.65 -26.59
N GLY A 25 8.70 12.35 -25.33
CA GLY A 25 8.47 13.30 -24.24
C GLY A 25 6.99 13.66 -24.02
N THR A 26 6.75 14.53 -23.02
CA THR A 26 5.42 14.95 -22.54
C THR A 26 5.23 16.47 -22.57
N LYS A 27 6.22 17.24 -23.05
CA LYS A 27 6.17 18.70 -23.08
C LYS A 27 5.02 19.17 -23.98
N SER A 28 4.12 19.97 -23.43
CA SER A 28 2.91 20.43 -24.13
C SER A 28 3.21 21.07 -25.48
N ASN A 29 4.21 21.95 -25.55
CA ASN A 29 4.61 22.63 -26.79
C ASN A 29 5.08 21.65 -27.88
N VAL A 30 5.86 20.63 -27.50
CA VAL A 30 6.42 19.65 -28.43
C VAL A 30 5.33 18.75 -28.97
N VAL A 31 4.50 18.19 -28.08
CA VAL A 31 3.41 17.29 -28.47
C VAL A 31 2.38 18.05 -29.30
N SER A 32 2.01 19.27 -28.87
CA SER A 32 1.02 20.08 -29.60
C SER A 32 1.52 20.47 -30.99
N ALA A 33 2.82 20.77 -31.16
CA ALA A 33 3.38 21.04 -32.48
C ALA A 33 3.28 19.85 -33.43
N VAL A 34 3.43 18.62 -32.92
CA VAL A 34 3.25 17.40 -33.73
C VAL A 34 1.77 17.18 -34.05
N LEU A 35 0.88 17.31 -33.08
CA LEU A 35 -0.56 17.08 -33.29
C LEU A 35 -1.22 18.15 -34.18
N LYS A 36 -0.73 19.40 -34.15
CA LYS A 36 -1.19 20.47 -35.05
C LYS A 36 -0.81 20.27 -36.51
N LYS A 37 0.02 19.26 -36.84
CA LYS A 37 0.20 18.81 -38.24
C LYS A 37 -1.06 18.16 -38.81
N ILE A 38 -1.98 17.70 -37.94
CA ILE A 38 -3.30 17.21 -38.34
C ILE A 38 -4.17 18.44 -38.67
N PRO A 39 -4.83 18.47 -39.85
CA PRO A 39 -5.71 19.56 -40.23
C PRO A 39 -6.76 19.87 -39.17
N GLU A 40 -7.06 21.15 -38.98
CA GLU A 40 -8.04 21.60 -37.99
C GLU A 40 -9.41 20.96 -38.19
N SER A 41 -9.86 20.84 -39.45
CA SER A 41 -11.11 20.17 -39.81
C SER A 41 -11.20 18.72 -39.30
N GLU A 42 -10.08 18.00 -39.23
CA GLU A 42 -10.04 16.64 -38.70
C GLU A 42 -9.97 16.63 -37.17
N ARG A 43 -9.21 17.57 -36.57
CA ARG A 43 -9.13 17.71 -35.11
C ARG A 43 -10.49 18.07 -34.49
N GLU A 44 -11.27 18.89 -35.19
CA GLU A 44 -12.62 19.29 -34.77
C GLU A 44 -13.66 18.16 -34.82
N LYS A 45 -13.39 17.06 -35.54
CA LYS A 45 -14.26 15.87 -35.54
C LYS A 45 -14.14 15.05 -34.26
N VAL A 46 -13.11 15.29 -33.45
CA VAL A 46 -12.91 14.58 -32.19
C VAL A 46 -13.91 15.10 -31.15
N THR A 47 -14.78 14.22 -30.68
CA THR A 47 -15.86 14.55 -29.73
C THR A 47 -15.46 14.30 -28.27
N GLU A 48 -14.62 13.31 -28.01
CA GLU A 48 -14.15 12.91 -26.67
C GLU A 48 -12.65 12.61 -26.70
N ILE A 49 -11.94 13.06 -25.66
CA ILE A 49 -10.57 12.66 -25.37
C ILE A 49 -10.51 12.09 -23.97
N THR A 50 -10.03 10.85 -23.87
CA THR A 50 -9.64 10.27 -22.58
C THR A 50 -8.14 10.49 -22.37
N MET A 51 -7.74 11.05 -21.22
CA MET A 51 -6.34 11.33 -20.90
C MET A 51 -6.01 11.01 -19.44
N ASP A 52 -4.72 10.95 -19.11
CA ASP A 52 -4.27 10.82 -17.73
C ASP A 52 -4.55 12.09 -16.91
N PHE A 53 -4.39 11.99 -15.59
CA PHE A 53 -4.54 13.14 -14.69
C PHE A 53 -3.25 13.98 -14.66
N SER A 54 -2.97 14.67 -15.78
CA SER A 54 -1.78 15.51 -15.99
C SER A 54 -2.15 16.86 -16.61
N ASP A 55 -1.67 17.96 -16.02
CA ASP A 55 -1.87 19.31 -16.54
C ASP A 55 -1.26 19.49 -17.94
N LEU A 56 -0.17 18.78 -18.23
CA LEU A 56 0.47 18.81 -19.55
C LEU A 56 -0.44 18.19 -20.61
N MET A 57 -1.06 17.04 -20.30
CA MET A 57 -2.00 16.39 -21.23
C MET A 57 -3.28 17.21 -21.37
N PHE A 58 -3.76 17.82 -20.28
CA PHE A 58 -4.88 18.76 -20.32
C PHE A 58 -4.60 19.92 -21.29
N SER A 59 -3.41 20.53 -21.18
CA SER A 59 -2.99 21.61 -22.05
C SER A 59 -2.92 21.18 -23.51
N ILE A 60 -2.35 19.99 -23.79
CA ILE A 60 -2.28 19.43 -25.15
C ILE A 60 -3.69 19.20 -25.72
N ALA A 61 -4.57 18.55 -24.96
CA ALA A 61 -5.94 18.25 -25.37
C ALA A 61 -6.70 19.54 -25.70
N LYS A 62 -6.65 20.53 -24.81
CA LYS A 62 -7.32 21.83 -25.00
C LYS A 62 -6.78 22.62 -26.19
N GLN A 63 -5.47 22.57 -26.44
CA GLN A 63 -4.84 23.29 -27.56
C GLN A 63 -5.08 22.61 -28.91
N CYS A 64 -5.12 21.27 -28.94
CA CYS A 64 -5.18 20.52 -30.19
C CYS A 64 -6.60 20.09 -30.56
N PHE A 65 -7.52 19.97 -29.61
CA PHE A 65 -8.86 19.43 -29.83
C PHE A 65 -9.90 20.26 -29.06
N SER A 66 -10.06 21.51 -29.47
CA SER A 66 -10.88 22.51 -28.78
C SER A 66 -12.37 22.14 -28.62
N LYS A 67 -12.91 21.33 -29.54
CA LYS A 67 -14.31 20.86 -29.52
C LYS A 67 -14.53 19.56 -28.75
N ALA A 68 -13.45 18.88 -28.34
CA ALA A 68 -13.56 17.59 -27.66
C ALA A 68 -13.87 17.77 -26.17
N THR A 69 -14.76 16.92 -25.65
CA THR A 69 -14.95 16.77 -24.20
C THR A 69 -13.77 16.01 -23.62
N ILE A 70 -13.14 16.57 -22.58
CA ILE A 70 -11.99 15.97 -21.92
C ILE A 70 -12.47 15.12 -20.74
N VAL A 71 -12.15 13.83 -20.79
CA VAL A 71 -12.48 12.84 -19.75
C VAL A 71 -11.19 12.36 -19.10
N ILE A 72 -11.12 12.42 -17.77
CA ILE A 72 -9.98 11.86 -17.03
C ILE A 72 -10.14 10.34 -16.99
N ASP A 73 -9.05 9.64 -17.27
CA ASP A 73 -9.02 8.18 -17.20
C ASP A 73 -9.23 7.68 -15.78
N CYS A 74 -10.28 6.88 -15.59
CA CYS A 74 -10.67 6.32 -14.30
C CYS A 74 -9.57 5.42 -13.72
N PHE A 75 -8.83 4.69 -14.56
CA PHE A 75 -7.76 3.82 -14.07
C PHE A 75 -6.66 4.62 -13.35
N HIS A 76 -6.23 5.75 -13.91
CA HIS A 76 -5.22 6.61 -13.29
C HIS A 76 -5.69 7.25 -11.97
N ILE A 77 -7.00 7.50 -11.82
CA ILE A 77 -7.59 7.98 -10.56
C ILE A 77 -7.59 6.84 -9.53
N VAL A 78 -8.14 5.69 -9.90
CA VAL A 78 -8.22 4.51 -9.00
C VAL A 78 -6.83 4.08 -8.55
N GLN A 79 -5.84 4.10 -9.45
CA GLN A 79 -4.45 3.79 -9.12
C GLN A 79 -3.90 4.76 -8.06
N ARG A 80 -4.08 6.07 -8.26
CA ARG A 80 -3.64 7.09 -7.27
C ARG A 80 -4.30 6.92 -5.91
N LEU A 81 -5.60 6.63 -5.88
CA LEU A 81 -6.33 6.36 -4.64
C LEU A 81 -5.79 5.11 -3.93
N CYS A 82 -5.58 4.01 -4.68
CA CYS A 82 -4.99 2.79 -4.13
C CYS A 82 -3.57 3.02 -3.59
N GLU A 83 -2.75 3.83 -4.25
CA GLU A 83 -1.40 4.20 -3.81
C GLU A 83 -1.44 4.97 -2.48
N GLY A 84 -2.33 5.96 -2.35
CA GLY A 84 -2.50 6.70 -1.10
C GLY A 84 -2.94 5.81 0.07
N LEU A 85 -3.86 4.89 -0.20
CA LEU A 85 -4.32 3.94 0.81
C LEU A 85 -3.24 2.92 1.21
N GLU A 86 -2.42 2.47 0.26
CA GLU A 86 -1.25 1.64 0.53
C GLU A 86 -0.19 2.39 1.35
N GLU A 87 0.03 3.67 1.10
CA GLU A 87 0.92 4.51 1.89
C GLU A 87 0.47 4.60 3.34
N MET A 88 -0.81 4.86 3.58
CA MET A 88 -1.39 4.87 4.93
C MET A 88 -1.21 3.51 5.62
N ARG A 89 -1.51 2.41 4.93
CA ARG A 89 -1.32 1.05 5.45
C ARG A 89 0.15 0.78 5.82
N LEU A 90 1.09 1.22 4.99
CA LEU A 90 2.53 1.08 5.26
C LEU A 90 2.97 1.89 6.47
N ARG A 91 2.44 3.10 6.65
CA ARG A 91 2.68 3.92 7.84
C ARG A 91 2.24 3.20 9.10
N PHE A 92 1.00 2.68 9.15
CA PHE A 92 0.52 1.91 10.29
C PHE A 92 1.32 0.63 10.52
N LYS A 93 1.73 -0.05 9.44
CA LYS A 93 2.55 -1.27 9.54
C LYS A 93 3.91 -0.99 10.19
N ARG A 94 4.54 0.13 9.88
CA ARG A 94 5.82 0.55 10.51
C ARG A 94 5.63 0.85 12.00
N LEU A 95 4.53 1.51 12.37
CA LEU A 95 4.20 1.77 13.77
C LEU A 95 3.98 0.46 14.55
N ALA A 96 3.13 -0.42 14.03
CA ALA A 96 2.86 -1.73 14.64
C ALA A 96 4.12 -2.60 14.78
N ALA A 97 5.00 -2.58 13.77
CA ALA A 97 6.28 -3.29 13.84
C ALA A 97 7.22 -2.70 14.90
N THR A 98 7.19 -1.38 15.09
CA THR A 98 7.98 -0.69 16.11
C THR A 98 7.48 -1.03 17.51
N GLU A 99 6.17 -1.00 17.72
CA GLU A 99 5.52 -1.44 18.97
C GLU A 99 5.89 -2.89 19.31
N ALA A 100 5.71 -3.82 18.37
CA ALA A 100 6.02 -5.23 18.59
C ALA A 100 7.51 -5.47 18.95
N LYS A 101 8.43 -4.72 18.33
CA LYS A 101 9.86 -4.78 18.68
C LYS A 101 10.13 -4.25 20.09
N LYS A 102 9.48 -3.15 20.48
CA LYS A 102 9.59 -2.57 21.84
C LYS A 102 9.07 -3.56 22.90
N GLU A 103 7.93 -4.19 22.65
CA GLU A 103 7.35 -5.21 23.55
C GLU A 103 8.29 -6.41 23.70
N ALA A 104 8.81 -6.94 22.58
CA ALA A 104 9.75 -8.06 22.60
C ALA A 104 11.05 -7.72 23.34
N ALA A 105 11.56 -6.50 23.15
CA ALA A 105 12.76 -6.01 23.85
C ALA A 105 12.52 -5.87 25.36
N SER A 106 11.39 -5.27 25.77
CA SER A 106 10.98 -5.17 27.17
C SER A 106 10.83 -6.55 27.83
N PHE A 107 10.24 -7.51 27.12
CA PHE A 107 10.12 -8.88 27.59
C PHE A 107 11.50 -9.53 27.80
N ALA A 108 12.41 -9.39 26.83
CA ALA A 108 13.77 -9.92 26.91
C ALA A 108 14.54 -9.30 28.09
N GLN A 109 14.47 -7.98 28.28
CA GLN A 109 15.07 -7.28 29.43
C GLN A 109 14.53 -7.80 30.77
N ASN A 110 13.22 -8.04 30.85
CA ASN A 110 12.60 -8.61 32.05
C ASN A 110 13.07 -10.05 32.33
N GLU A 111 13.20 -10.90 31.31
CA GLU A 111 13.73 -12.25 31.46
C GLU A 111 15.21 -12.25 31.85
N ASP A 112 15.99 -11.30 31.36
CA ASP A 112 17.39 -11.06 31.75
C ASP A 112 17.50 -10.63 33.21
N ARG A 113 16.67 -9.68 33.63
CA ARG A 113 16.58 -9.22 35.03
C ARG A 113 16.26 -10.38 35.96
N LYS A 114 15.22 -11.17 35.65
CA LYS A 114 14.85 -12.36 36.43
C LYS A 114 15.99 -13.39 36.46
N ALA A 115 16.70 -13.58 35.34
CA ALA A 115 17.84 -14.50 35.28
C ALA A 115 19.01 -14.04 36.17
N LYS A 116 19.33 -12.74 36.17
CA LYS A 116 20.33 -12.14 37.07
C LYS A 116 19.95 -12.32 38.54
N GLN A 117 18.68 -12.05 38.90
CA GLN A 117 18.16 -12.26 40.27
C GLN A 117 18.28 -13.73 40.69
N ARG A 118 17.89 -14.68 39.83
CA ARG A 118 18.06 -16.13 40.10
C ARG A 118 19.53 -16.53 40.27
N ALA A 119 20.46 -15.91 39.54
CA ALA A 119 21.88 -16.16 39.69
C ALA A 119 22.42 -15.60 41.02
N TYR A 120 22.06 -14.37 41.37
CA TYR A 120 22.39 -13.75 42.65
C TYR A 120 21.89 -14.58 43.84
N TYR A 121 20.60 -14.96 43.81
CA TYR A 121 19.98 -15.75 44.87
C TYR A 121 20.73 -17.08 45.10
N ARG A 122 21.09 -17.80 44.02
CA ARG A 122 21.86 -19.06 44.09
C ARG A 122 23.24 -18.89 44.74
N LYS A 123 23.91 -17.77 44.51
CA LYS A 123 25.20 -17.48 45.16
C LYS A 123 25.04 -17.27 46.66
N LYS A 124 23.96 -16.61 47.09
CA LYS A 124 23.67 -16.32 48.50
C LYS A 124 23.02 -17.48 49.27
N HIS A 125 22.47 -18.46 48.57
CA HIS A 125 21.78 -19.61 49.16
C HIS A 125 22.35 -20.91 48.58
N PRO A 126 23.53 -21.36 49.06
CA PRO A 126 24.15 -22.60 48.61
C PRO A 126 23.27 -23.82 48.97
N ARG A 127 23.38 -24.88 48.17
CA ARG A 127 22.56 -26.08 48.33
C ARG A 127 22.92 -26.82 49.61
N ASN A 128 21.91 -27.28 50.35
CA ASN A 128 22.11 -28.20 51.47
C ASN A 128 22.53 -29.58 50.94
N LYS A 129 23.70 -30.07 51.36
CA LYS A 129 24.24 -31.38 50.91
C LYS A 129 23.36 -32.56 51.33
N LYS A 130 22.53 -32.40 52.37
CA LYS A 130 21.58 -33.43 52.84
C LYS A 130 20.30 -33.52 52.00
N GLU A 131 20.03 -32.55 51.11
CA GLU A 131 18.87 -32.59 50.21
C GLU A 131 19.16 -33.37 48.93
N HIS A 132 18.43 -34.47 48.71
CA HIS A 132 18.55 -35.30 47.50
C HIS A 132 17.93 -34.64 46.24
N ARG A 133 16.86 -33.85 46.40
CA ARG A 133 16.23 -33.10 45.29
C ARG A 133 16.60 -31.62 45.37
N GLY A 134 17.33 -31.12 44.37
CA GLY A 134 17.64 -29.70 44.23
C GLY A 134 16.45 -28.89 43.67
N ARG A 135 16.51 -27.56 43.79
CA ARG A 135 15.49 -26.67 43.19
C ARG A 135 15.47 -26.78 41.67
N LYS A 136 14.26 -26.81 41.09
CA LYS A 136 14.04 -26.86 39.64
C LYS A 136 14.66 -25.63 38.95
N ARG A 137 15.43 -25.86 37.89
CA ARG A 137 16.04 -24.77 37.10
C ARG A 137 15.00 -24.09 36.23
N ILE A 138 14.69 -22.83 36.53
CA ILE A 138 13.82 -21.99 35.68
C ILE A 138 14.67 -21.38 34.56
N ARG A 139 14.29 -21.67 33.31
CA ARG A 139 14.93 -21.12 32.10
C ARG A 139 14.21 -19.84 31.66
N LYS A 140 14.88 -19.01 30.85
CA LYS A 140 14.24 -17.85 30.22
C LYS A 140 13.11 -18.33 29.30
N GLN A 141 11.98 -17.64 29.34
CA GLN A 141 10.87 -17.89 28.44
C GLN A 141 11.11 -17.20 27.09
N LYS A 142 10.46 -17.69 26.03
CA LYS A 142 10.43 -17.04 24.72
C LYS A 142 9.27 -16.04 24.68
N TYR A 143 9.49 -14.92 24.01
CA TYR A 143 8.44 -13.95 23.75
C TYR A 143 7.34 -14.57 22.87
N LYS A 144 6.08 -14.30 23.21
CA LYS A 144 4.91 -14.64 22.40
C LYS A 144 4.17 -13.33 22.09
N PRO A 145 3.99 -12.98 20.80
CA PRO A 145 3.31 -11.75 20.43
C PRO A 145 1.82 -11.80 20.77
N THR A 146 1.24 -10.64 21.03
CA THR A 146 -0.21 -10.49 21.20
C THR A 146 -0.92 -10.75 19.87
N LEU A 147 -1.92 -11.64 19.89
CA LEU A 147 -2.72 -12.00 18.73
C LEU A 147 -4.07 -11.27 18.77
N LEU A 148 -4.58 -10.97 17.58
CA LEU A 148 -5.91 -10.41 17.34
C LEU A 148 -6.97 -11.52 17.42
N ALA A 149 -8.26 -11.14 17.38
CA ALA A 149 -9.39 -12.07 17.44
C ALA A 149 -9.34 -13.15 16.34
N ASN A 150 -8.76 -12.82 15.18
CA ASN A 150 -8.58 -13.74 14.06
C ASN A 150 -7.26 -14.56 14.12
N GLY A 151 -6.49 -14.46 15.21
CA GLY A 151 -5.22 -15.17 15.40
C GLY A 151 -4.02 -14.56 14.69
N GLU A 152 -4.17 -13.40 14.02
CA GLU A 152 -3.05 -12.69 13.38
C GLU A 152 -2.40 -11.69 14.33
N THR A 153 -1.14 -11.36 14.12
CA THR A 153 -0.54 -10.16 14.71
C THR A 153 -0.98 -8.89 13.97
N LYS A 154 -0.90 -7.72 14.61
CA LYS A 154 -1.18 -6.43 13.94
C LYS A 154 -0.38 -6.25 12.63
N VAL A 155 0.88 -6.66 12.63
CA VAL A 155 1.77 -6.55 11.47
C VAL A 155 1.33 -7.48 10.34
N GLU A 156 0.92 -8.71 10.65
CA GLU A 156 0.41 -9.66 9.66
C GLU A 156 -0.91 -9.21 9.07
N MET A 157 -1.85 -8.74 9.90
CA MET A 157 -3.11 -8.16 9.47
C MET A 157 -2.88 -7.03 8.45
N LEU A 158 -2.03 -6.06 8.80
CA LEU A 158 -1.70 -4.96 7.90
C LEU A 158 -0.99 -5.44 6.64
N THR A 159 -0.17 -6.49 6.71
CA THR A 159 0.51 -7.05 5.54
C THR A 159 -0.48 -7.72 4.57
N ARG A 160 -1.41 -8.51 5.10
CA ARG A 160 -2.40 -9.26 4.31
C ARG A 160 -3.54 -8.40 3.79
N SER A 161 -3.74 -7.22 4.36
CA SER A 161 -4.80 -6.29 3.95
C SER A 161 -4.53 -5.57 2.63
N ARG A 162 -3.28 -5.54 2.13
CA ARG A 162 -2.90 -4.83 0.89
C ARG A 162 -3.84 -5.10 -0.29
N ASN A 163 -3.98 -6.37 -0.67
CA ASN A 163 -4.75 -6.73 -1.87
C ASN A 163 -6.26 -6.62 -1.66
N MET A 164 -6.72 -6.76 -0.42
CA MET A 164 -8.13 -6.63 -0.06
C MET A 164 -8.59 -5.18 -0.21
N LEU A 165 -7.77 -4.25 0.25
CA LEU A 165 -8.05 -2.83 0.22
C LEU A 165 -8.06 -2.22 -1.19
N ALA A 166 -7.41 -2.87 -2.16
CA ALA A 166 -7.49 -2.50 -3.57
C ALA A 166 -8.75 -3.06 -4.29
N GLN A 167 -9.64 -3.75 -3.58
CA GLN A 167 -10.84 -4.38 -4.10
C GLN A 167 -12.08 -3.82 -3.41
N SER A 168 -13.22 -3.74 -4.12
CA SER A 168 -14.52 -3.46 -3.50
C SER A 168 -14.88 -4.52 -2.45
N GLY A 169 -15.54 -4.08 -1.38
CA GLY A 169 -15.98 -4.89 -0.24
C GLY A 169 -16.91 -6.02 -0.65
N ASP A 170 -17.65 -5.84 -1.73
CA ASP A 170 -18.56 -6.85 -2.30
C ASP A 170 -17.80 -8.10 -2.77
N LYS A 171 -16.53 -7.93 -3.17
CA LYS A 171 -15.67 -9.01 -3.65
C LYS A 171 -14.93 -9.72 -2.52
N TRP A 172 -15.17 -9.33 -1.27
CA TRP A 172 -14.49 -9.93 -0.12
C TRP A 172 -15.20 -11.21 0.32
N GLY A 173 -14.44 -12.31 0.40
CA GLY A 173 -14.86 -13.50 1.13
C GLY A 173 -14.92 -13.24 2.64
N GLU A 174 -15.50 -14.17 3.38
CA GLU A 174 -15.76 -14.04 4.82
C GLU A 174 -14.50 -13.76 5.65
N SER A 175 -13.39 -14.43 5.34
CA SER A 175 -12.10 -14.20 6.01
C SER A 175 -11.50 -12.82 5.74
N LYS A 176 -11.81 -12.20 4.59
CA LYS A 176 -11.42 -10.82 4.28
C LYS A 176 -12.33 -9.84 5.03
N LYS A 177 -13.64 -10.08 5.04
CA LYS A 177 -14.61 -9.25 5.79
C LYS A 177 -14.28 -9.21 7.29
N GLU A 178 -13.97 -10.34 7.90
CA GLU A 178 -13.57 -10.38 9.31
C GLU A 178 -12.28 -9.59 9.57
N ARG A 179 -11.28 -9.74 8.70
CA ARG A 179 -10.04 -8.95 8.79
C ARG A 179 -10.30 -7.45 8.60
N ALA A 180 -11.16 -7.07 7.66
CA ALA A 180 -11.53 -5.69 7.42
C ALA A 180 -12.23 -5.09 8.64
N ARG A 181 -13.11 -5.84 9.30
CA ARG A 181 -13.77 -5.43 10.54
C ARG A 181 -12.74 -5.07 11.62
N ILE A 182 -11.81 -5.98 11.90
CA ILE A 182 -10.75 -5.76 12.90
C ILE A 182 -9.84 -4.59 12.48
N LEU A 183 -9.46 -4.52 11.19
CA LEU A 183 -8.62 -3.45 10.66
C LEU A 183 -9.27 -2.08 10.85
N PHE A 184 -10.53 -1.94 10.48
CA PHE A 184 -11.26 -0.68 10.53
C PHE A 184 -11.65 -0.27 11.96
N GLU A 185 -11.82 -1.23 12.86
CA GLU A 185 -11.97 -0.97 14.30
C GLU A 185 -10.67 -0.42 14.90
N GLN A 186 -9.52 -1.01 14.57
CA GLN A 186 -8.22 -0.55 15.09
C GLN A 186 -7.72 0.73 14.42
N TYR A 187 -8.06 0.94 13.15
CA TYR A 187 -7.60 2.08 12.35
C TYR A 187 -8.78 2.75 11.65
N PRO A 188 -9.58 3.56 12.35
CA PRO A 188 -10.74 4.25 11.76
C PRO A 188 -10.38 5.10 10.53
N GLN A 189 -9.18 5.69 10.51
CA GLN A 189 -8.66 6.45 9.37
C GLN A 189 -8.53 5.61 8.09
N MET A 190 -8.25 4.30 8.21
CA MET A 190 -8.24 3.38 7.06
C MET A 190 -9.64 3.11 6.54
N LYS A 191 -10.66 3.18 7.40
CA LYS A 191 -12.07 3.03 7.01
C LYS A 191 -12.58 4.28 6.29
N GLU A 192 -12.20 5.46 6.78
CA GLU A 192 -12.59 6.73 6.16
C GLU A 192 -12.02 6.90 4.75
N ALA A 193 -10.79 6.42 4.53
CA ALA A 193 -10.16 6.49 3.21
C ALA A 193 -10.56 5.38 2.24
N TYR A 194 -11.25 4.33 2.71
CA TYR A 194 -11.69 3.19 1.91
C TYR A 194 -13.14 3.41 1.44
#